data_AF-A0A530LFH0-F1
#
_entry.id   AF-A0A530LFH0-F1
#
_cell.length_a   1.000
_cell.length_b   1.000
_cell.length_c   1.000
_cell.angle_alpha   90.00
_cell.angle_beta   90.00
_cell.angle_gamma   90.00
#
_symmetry.space_group_name_H-M   'P 1'
#
loop_
_entity.id
_entity.type
_entity.pdbx_description
1 polymer ?
#
loop_
_entity_poly.entity_id
_entity_poly.type
_entity_poly.pdbx_seq_one_letter_code
_entity_poly.pdbx_strand_id
1 'polypeptide(L)'
;MAEKTVSADSGSTFRTLRNLWPYMWPADRADLRARVVWATVLLVVAKLTLVAGPYFFKWATDALAGDSKSPPPLPAFLLAPVMLVVAYNAVRLVQLGFNQLRDALFARVGQHAVRRLAFRTFVHMHE
;
A
#
# COMPACT_ATOMS: atom_id res chain seq x y z
N MET A 1 3.90 -42.82 10.95
CA MET A 1 4.14 -41.38 10.64
C MET A 1 4.68 -40.74 11.90
N ALA A 2 5.87 -40.14 11.87
CA ALA A 2 6.45 -39.50 13.04
C ALA A 2 5.64 -38.26 13.44
N GLU A 3 5.18 -38.24 14.68
CA GLU A 3 4.45 -37.13 15.27
C GLU A 3 5.40 -35.93 15.40
N LYS A 4 5.16 -34.87 14.61
CA LYS A 4 5.91 -33.62 14.72
C LYS A 4 5.54 -32.96 16.04
N THR A 5 6.41 -33.07 17.04
CA THR A 5 6.26 -32.51 18.40
C THR A 5 6.18 -30.97 18.43
N VAL A 6 6.42 -30.30 17.30
CA VAL A 6 6.20 -28.86 17.14
C VAL A 6 5.45 -28.62 15.83
N SER A 7 4.16 -28.32 15.95
CA SER A 7 3.36 -27.83 14.82
C SER A 7 3.62 -26.34 14.64
N ALA A 8 4.01 -25.90 13.44
CA ALA A 8 4.11 -24.47 13.11
C ALA A 8 2.78 -23.72 13.33
N ASP A 9 1.66 -24.46 13.39
CA ASP A 9 0.31 -23.96 13.66
C ASP A 9 0.01 -23.75 15.16
N SER A 10 0.86 -24.25 16.07
CA SER A 10 0.73 -24.03 17.52
C SER A 10 1.12 -22.60 17.93
N GLY A 11 1.90 -21.91 17.10
CA GLY A 11 2.23 -20.51 17.25
C GLY A 11 1.21 -19.64 16.51
N SER A 12 0.32 -18.98 17.25
CA SER A 12 -0.61 -17.99 16.68
C SER A 12 0.15 -17.00 15.77
N THR A 13 -0.14 -16.99 14.46
CA THR A 13 0.45 -16.07 13.46
C THR A 13 0.33 -14.61 13.91
N PHE A 14 -0.77 -14.28 14.59
CA PHE A 14 -0.99 -12.97 15.17
C PHE A 14 0.01 -12.62 16.28
N ARG A 15 0.37 -13.59 17.12
CA ARG A 15 1.41 -13.45 18.14
C ARG A 15 2.77 -13.19 17.51
N THR A 16 3.10 -13.88 16.41
CA THR A 16 4.32 -13.65 15.63
C THR A 16 4.36 -12.24 15.05
N LEU A 17 3.27 -11.80 14.41
CA LEU A 17 3.12 -10.42 13.92
C LEU A 17 3.31 -9.38 15.04
N ARG A 18 2.69 -9.61 16.21
CA ARG A 18 2.84 -8.74 17.38
C ARG A 18 4.28 -8.68 17.88
N ASN A 19 5.00 -9.80 17.87
CA ASN A 19 6.40 -9.87 18.29
C ASN A 19 7.34 -9.20 17.28
N LEU A 20 6.98 -9.17 15.99
CA LEU A 20 7.74 -8.50 14.93
C LEU A 20 7.49 -6.99 14.87
N TRP A 21 6.34 -6.52 15.36
CA TRP A 21 5.93 -5.11 15.33
C TRP A 21 6.99 -4.12 15.86
N PRO A 22 7.65 -4.36 17.01
CA PRO A 22 8.66 -3.43 17.52
C PRO A 22 9.89 -3.26 16.63
N TYR A 23 10.19 -4.25 15.77
CA TYR A 23 11.32 -4.17 14.82
C TYR A 23 10.97 -3.35 13.58
N MET A 24 9.69 -3.32 13.20
CA MET A 24 9.19 -2.50 12.09
C MET A 24 8.97 -1.05 12.50
N TRP A 25 8.57 -0.81 13.76
CA TRP A 25 8.37 0.52 14.34
C TRP A 25 9.29 0.78 15.54
N PRO A 26 10.60 1.03 15.30
CA PRO A 26 11.56 1.12 16.39
C PRO A 26 11.45 2.41 17.24
N ALA A 27 11.67 2.21 18.55
CA ALA A 27 11.84 3.17 19.65
C ALA A 27 12.79 4.37 19.40
N ASP A 28 13.85 4.12 18.67
CA ASP A 28 15.06 4.95 18.65
C ASP A 28 15.25 5.69 17.31
N ARG A 29 14.58 5.25 16.24
CA ARG A 29 14.77 5.79 14.88
C ARG A 29 13.52 6.49 14.35
N ALA A 30 13.44 7.79 14.60
CA ALA A 30 12.35 8.65 14.10
C ALA A 30 12.22 8.65 12.56
N ASP A 31 13.33 8.55 11.83
CA ASP A 31 13.35 8.44 10.35
C ASP A 31 12.55 7.22 9.85
N LEU A 32 12.71 6.04 10.49
CA LEU A 32 11.97 4.84 10.09
C LEU A 32 10.48 4.96 10.36
N ARG A 33 10.09 5.57 11.48
CA ARG A 33 8.67 5.84 11.76
C ARG A 33 8.05 6.78 10.74
N ALA A 34 8.75 7.87 10.42
CA ALA A 34 8.27 8.82 9.40
C ALA A 34 8.05 8.12 8.06
N ARG A 35 8.96 7.23 7.64
CA ARG A 35 8.80 6.43 6.42
C ARG A 35 7.59 5.49 6.47
N VAL A 36 7.35 4.81 7.59
CA VAL A 36 6.15 3.95 7.74
C VAL A 36 4.88 4.80 7.68
N VAL A 37 4.86 5.98 8.31
CA VAL A 37 3.73 6.91 8.23
C VAL A 37 3.49 7.34 6.77
N TRP A 38 4.54 7.80 6.08
CA TRP A 38 4.44 8.21 4.68
C TRP A 38 3.99 7.06 3.76
N ALA A 39 4.54 5.85 3.94
CA ALA A 39 4.11 4.67 3.19
C ALA A 39 2.62 4.34 3.46
N THR A 40 2.17 4.48 4.70
CA THR A 40 0.75 4.26 5.06
C THR A 40 -0.15 5.32 4.43
N VAL A 41 0.23 6.59 4.47
CA VAL A 41 -0.51 7.69 3.83
C VAL A 41 -0.60 7.47 2.32
N LEU A 42 0.52 7.16 1.66
CA LEU A 42 0.57 6.87 0.23
C LEU A 42 -0.29 5.66 -0.15
N LEU A 43 -0.30 4.61 0.68
CA LEU A 43 -1.18 3.46 0.49
C LEU A 43 -2.66 3.86 0.53
N VAL A 44 -3.05 4.67 1.53
CA VAL A 44 -4.43 5.16 1.64
C VAL A 44 -4.81 5.98 0.41
N VAL A 45 -3.95 6.91 -0.01
CA VAL A 45 -4.17 7.70 -1.24
C VAL A 45 -4.31 6.77 -2.45
N ALA A 46 -3.42 5.80 -2.63
CA ALA A 46 -3.49 4.83 -3.73
C ALA A 46 -4.81 4.03 -3.74
N LYS A 47 -5.33 3.66 -2.56
CA LYS A 47 -6.62 2.97 -2.43
C LYS A 47 -7.80 3.89 -2.72
N LEU A 48 -7.76 5.16 -2.31
CA LEU A 48 -8.78 6.14 -2.68
C LEU A 48 -8.80 6.36 -4.21
N THR A 49 -7.63 6.50 -4.82
CA THR A 49 -7.49 6.57 -6.28
C THR A 49 -8.03 5.31 -6.97
N LEU A 50 -7.85 4.12 -6.37
CA LEU A 50 -8.41 2.86 -6.86
C LEU A 50 -9.92 2.92 -6.97
N VAL A 51 -10.57 3.36 -5.91
CA VAL A 51 -12.03 3.42 -5.82
C VAL A 51 -12.59 4.55 -6.67
N ALA A 52 -11.86 5.67 -6.80
CA ALA A 52 -12.24 6.79 -7.65
C ALA A 52 -12.11 6.50 -9.14
N GLY A 53 -11.16 5.66 -9.56
CA GLY A 53 -10.88 5.35 -10.97
C GLY A 53 -12.13 4.97 -11.80
N PRO A 54 -12.94 3.98 -11.38
CA PRO A 54 -14.16 3.58 -12.09
C PRO A 54 -15.17 4.72 -12.32
N TYR A 55 -15.21 5.73 -11.45
CA TYR A 55 -16.12 6.88 -11.63
C TYR A 55 -15.75 7.73 -12.84
N PHE A 56 -14.46 7.86 -13.16
CA PHE A 56 -14.03 8.56 -14.38
C PHE A 56 -14.51 7.84 -15.64
N PHE A 57 -14.48 6.51 -15.64
CA PHE A 57 -14.99 5.71 -16.75
C PHE A 57 -16.52 5.81 -16.87
N LYS A 58 -17.22 5.80 -15.73
CA LYS A 58 -18.66 6.06 -15.68
C LYS A 58 -18.99 7.41 -16.31
N TRP A 59 -18.36 8.50 -15.86
CA TRP A 59 -18.61 9.83 -16.41
C TRP A 59 -18.28 9.95 -17.90
N ALA A 60 -17.24 9.26 -18.37
CA ALA A 60 -16.91 9.22 -19.80
C ALA A 60 -18.06 8.59 -20.62
N THR A 61 -18.66 7.52 -20.09
CA THR A 61 -19.77 6.81 -20.73
C THR A 61 -21.05 7.64 -20.67
N ASP A 62 -21.38 8.23 -19.51
CA ASP A 62 -22.56 9.08 -19.31
C ASP A 62 -22.53 10.33 -20.20
N ALA A 63 -21.34 10.92 -20.39
CA ALA A 63 -21.14 12.06 -21.30
C ALA A 63 -21.39 11.67 -22.77
N LEU A 64 -21.02 10.45 -23.17
CA LEU A 64 -21.24 9.95 -24.52
C LEU A 64 -22.70 9.52 -24.76
N ALA A 65 -23.37 9.00 -23.73
CA ALA A 65 -24.76 8.58 -23.78
C ALA A 65 -25.76 9.75 -23.71
N GLY A 66 -25.30 10.98 -23.47
CA GLY A 66 -26.15 12.17 -23.31
C GLY A 66 -26.98 12.19 -22.03
N ASP A 67 -26.77 11.23 -21.11
CA ASP A 67 -27.52 11.11 -19.85
C ASP A 67 -26.78 11.79 -18.68
N SER A 68 -26.19 12.95 -18.96
CA SER A 68 -25.31 13.71 -18.05
C SER A 68 -26.09 14.37 -16.89
N LYS A 69 -26.83 13.57 -16.10
CA LYS A 69 -27.68 14.03 -15.00
C LYS A 69 -26.92 14.69 -13.84
N SER A 70 -25.59 14.54 -13.79
CA SER A 70 -24.72 15.25 -12.83
C SER A 70 -23.31 15.39 -13.42
N PRO A 71 -22.96 16.53 -14.04
CA PRO A 71 -21.59 16.75 -14.47
C PRO A 71 -20.65 16.72 -13.25
N PRO A 72 -19.54 15.98 -13.31
CA PRO A 72 -18.57 16.01 -12.23
C PRO A 72 -18.02 17.43 -12.03
N PRO A 73 -17.55 17.78 -10.81
CA PRO A 73 -16.96 19.10 -10.51
C PRO A 73 -15.56 19.21 -11.13
N LEU A 74 -15.47 19.05 -12.45
CA LEU A 74 -14.25 19.06 -13.23
C LEU A 74 -14.27 20.25 -14.20
N PRO A 75 -13.09 20.83 -14.51
CA PRO A 75 -12.95 21.85 -15.55
C PRO A 75 -13.60 21.45 -16.87
N ALA A 76 -14.20 22.40 -17.58
CA ALA A 76 -14.92 22.15 -18.83
C ALA A 76 -14.09 21.40 -19.90
N PHE A 77 -12.77 21.65 -19.96
CA PHE A 77 -11.89 20.97 -20.90
C PHE A 77 -11.72 19.46 -20.61
N LEU A 78 -11.96 19.03 -19.37
CA LEU A 78 -11.89 17.62 -18.96
C LEU A 78 -13.21 16.87 -19.13
N LEU A 79 -14.30 17.55 -19.47
CA LEU A 79 -15.63 16.93 -19.63
C LEU A 79 -15.79 16.22 -20.99
N ALA A 80 -14.89 16.45 -21.95
CA ALA A 80 -14.90 15.74 -23.21
C ALA A 80 -14.66 14.23 -22.98
N PRO A 81 -15.44 13.31 -23.60
CA PRO A 81 -15.30 11.86 -23.38
C PRO A 81 -13.87 11.34 -23.57
N VAL A 82 -13.17 11.84 -24.60
CA VAL A 82 -11.76 11.49 -24.87
C VAL A 82 -10.87 11.91 -23.70
N MET A 83 -11.07 13.11 -23.16
CA MET A 83 -10.28 13.61 -22.02
C MET A 83 -10.58 12.83 -20.74
N LEU A 84 -11.82 12.38 -20.52
CA LEU A 84 -12.17 11.51 -19.38
C LEU A 84 -11.51 10.14 -19.47
N VAL A 85 -11.39 9.56 -20.68
CA VAL A 85 -10.64 8.32 -20.90
C VAL A 85 -9.14 8.51 -20.63
N VAL A 86 -8.56 9.62 -21.09
CA VAL A 86 -7.16 9.98 -20.80
C VAL A 86 -6.97 10.15 -19.29
N ALA A 87 -7.87 10.89 -18.62
CA ALA A 87 -7.84 11.09 -17.18
C ALA A 87 -7.93 9.77 -16.41
N TYR A 88 -8.82 8.86 -16.80
CA TYR A 88 -8.92 7.51 -16.22
C TYR A 88 -7.57 6.75 -16.28
N ASN A 89 -6.91 6.76 -17.44
CA ASN A 89 -5.63 6.10 -17.62
C ASN A 89 -4.51 6.79 -16.80
N ALA A 90 -4.51 8.12 -16.75
CA ALA A 90 -3.56 8.88 -15.92
C ALA A 90 -3.72 8.55 -14.43
N VAL A 91 -4.97 8.50 -13.94
CA VAL A 91 -5.31 8.09 -12.56
C VAL A 91 -4.78 6.69 -12.26
N ARG A 92 -4.91 5.75 -13.20
CA ARG A 92 -4.38 4.39 -13.06
C ARG A 92 -2.85 4.35 -13.02
N LEU A 93 -2.17 5.15 -13.84
CA LEU A 93 -0.70 5.26 -13.79
C LEU A 93 -0.22 5.86 -12.47
N VAL A 94 -0.87 6.93 -12.00
CA VAL A 94 -0.56 7.58 -10.72
C VAL A 94 -0.75 6.61 -9.56
N GLN A 95 -1.85 5.85 -9.57
CA GLN A 95 -2.10 4.80 -8.59
C GLN A 95 -0.98 3.75 -8.55
N LEU A 96 -0.55 3.27 -9.72
CA LEU A 96 0.57 2.32 -9.81
C LEU A 96 1.86 2.94 -9.24
N GLY A 97 2.13 4.20 -9.56
CA GLY A 97 3.25 4.96 -9.01
C GLY A 97 3.22 5.04 -7.48
N PHE A 98 2.07 5.34 -6.88
CA PHE A 98 1.93 5.37 -5.42
C PHE A 98 2.17 4.00 -4.77
N ASN A 99 1.72 2.91 -5.40
CA ASN A 99 2.01 1.57 -4.91
C ASN A 99 3.52 1.28 -4.94
N GLN A 100 4.20 1.58 -6.05
CA GLN A 100 5.65 1.39 -6.15
C GLN A 100 6.43 2.24 -5.15
N LEU A 101 6.01 3.49 -4.94
CA LEU A 101 6.64 4.38 -3.97
C LEU A 101 6.47 3.85 -2.54
N ARG A 102 5.26 3.38 -2.19
CA ARG A 102 5.00 2.73 -0.90
C ARG A 102 5.92 1.51 -0.71
N ASP A 103 6.04 0.66 -1.72
CA ASP A 103 6.85 -0.55 -1.64
C ASP A 103 8.35 -0.21 -1.47
N ALA A 104 8.84 0.79 -2.20
CA ALA A 104 10.21 1.30 -2.07
C ALA A 104 10.50 1.90 -0.68
N LEU A 105 9.56 2.67 -0.13
CA LEU A 105 9.67 3.21 1.24
C LEU A 105 9.68 2.10 2.28
N PHE A 106 8.81 1.09 2.10
CA PHE A 106 8.69 -0.03 3.03
C PHE A 106 9.87 -1.00 2.97
N ALA A 107 10.51 -1.15 1.81
CA ALA A 107 11.68 -2.02 1.64
C ALA A 107 12.80 -1.67 2.64
N ARG A 108 13.08 -0.38 2.86
CA ARG A 108 14.08 0.08 3.85
C ARG A 108 13.73 -0.35 5.27
N VAL A 109 12.44 -0.29 5.63
CA VAL A 109 11.95 -0.67 6.96
C VAL A 109 12.02 -2.19 7.13
N GLY A 110 11.55 -2.95 6.14
CA GLY A 110 11.59 -4.41 6.14
C GLY A 110 13.02 -4.94 6.26
N GLN A 111 13.95 -4.42 5.45
CA GLN A 111 15.35 -4.82 5.52
C GLN A 111 16.00 -4.48 6.87
N HIS A 112 15.63 -3.35 7.49
CA HIS A 112 16.09 -3.03 8.84
C HIS A 112 15.58 -4.03 9.88
N ALA A 113 14.29 -4.35 9.86
CA ALA A 113 13.69 -5.32 10.77
C ALA A 113 14.32 -6.71 10.63
N VAL A 114 14.49 -7.20 9.39
CA VAL A 114 15.15 -8.46 9.09
C VAL A 114 16.58 -8.47 9.60
N ARG A 115 17.37 -7.42 9.32
CA ARG A 115 18.75 -7.31 9.80
C ARG A 115 18.83 -7.37 11.33
N ARG A 116 17.91 -6.70 12.04
CA ARG A 116 17.91 -6.68 13.51
C ARG A 116 17.50 -8.02 14.10
N LEU A 117 16.52 -8.68 13.50
CA LEU A 117 16.08 -10.01 13.92
C LEU A 117 17.18 -11.05 13.69
N ALA A 118 17.77 -11.07 12.49
CA ALA A 118 18.87 -11.97 12.14
C ALA A 118 20.07 -11.80 13.09
N PHE A 119 20.42 -10.55 13.44
CA PHE A 119 21.48 -10.28 14.41
C PHE A 119 21.17 -10.86 15.79
N ARG A 120 19.95 -10.72 16.30
CA ARG A 120 19.56 -11.32 17.59
C ARG A 120 19.62 -12.84 17.55
N THR A 121 19.13 -13.45 16.47
CA THR A 121 19.21 -14.90 16.30
C THR A 121 20.66 -15.37 16.26
N PHE A 122 21.53 -14.66 15.53
CA PHE A 122 22.95 -15.00 15.45
C PHE A 122 23.63 -14.95 16.81
N VAL A 123 23.42 -13.87 17.60
CA VAL A 123 23.96 -13.75 18.95
C VAL A 123 23.46 -14.90 19.83
N HIS A 124 22.15 -15.18 19.81
CA HIS A 124 21.57 -16.24 20.62
C HIS A 124 22.06 -17.65 20.27
N MET A 125 22.47 -17.90 19.02
CA MET A 125 23.04 -19.20 18.62
C MET A 125 24.51 -19.37 19.02
N HIS A 126 25.22 -18.28 19.30
CA HIS A 126 26.63 -18.28 19.68
C HIS A 126 26.86 -18.17 21.18
N GLU A 127 25.81 -17.90 21.95
CA GLU A 127 25.73 -18.05 23.41
C GLU A 127 25.26 -19.46 23.78
#